data_AF-A0A9E4Q404-F1
#
_entry.id   AF-A0A9E4Q404-F1
#
_cell.length_a   1.000
_cell.length_b   1.000
_cell.length_c   1.000
_cell.angle_alpha   90.00
_cell.angle_beta   90.00
_cell.angle_gamma   90.00
#
_symmetry.space_group_name_H-M   'P 1'
#
loop_
_entity.id
_entity.type
_entity.pdbx_description
1 polymer ?
#
loop_
_entity_poly.entity_id
_entity_poly.type
_entity_poly.pdbx_seq_one_letter_code
_entity_poly.pdbx_strand_id
1 'polypeptide(L)'
;EILAKVGIKSEAVEVLFEGLDSGSPEPGVDTEPYLRSLSLDMAGNPNVLLAYEMNGEPLSLEHGYPLRLIVPGWYGMASVKWLRRMTLITEKFHGFFQGERYIIEEKDGTSVPVTDIQVKSLISWPQPGMALSRDSHNISGLAWSGSGHINRVQVSHDGGETWNDAQLVGPRYEYAWQQWNYDWTPDSDGHHIIVARAEDEKGNVQPMDTHWNRLGYVINGVKPVCVNVS
;
A
#
# COMPACT_ATOMS: atom_id res chain seq x y z
N GLU A 1 -14.66 1.02 -18.73
CA GLU A 1 -15.24 1.66 -19.96
C GLU A 1 -14.40 1.50 -21.22
N ILE A 2 -13.12 1.92 -21.24
CA ILE A 2 -12.27 1.87 -22.44
C ILE A 2 -12.15 0.45 -23.01
N LEU A 3 -11.93 -0.54 -22.13
CA LEU A 3 -11.86 -1.96 -22.52
C LEU A 3 -13.14 -2.47 -23.19
N ALA A 4 -14.32 -1.96 -22.81
CA ALA A 4 -15.59 -2.33 -23.43
C ALA A 4 -15.79 -1.69 -24.82
N LYS A 5 -15.05 -0.62 -25.14
CA LYS A 5 -15.07 0.04 -26.45
C LYS A 5 -14.13 -0.61 -27.46
N VAL A 6 -13.21 -1.46 -27.00
CA VAL A 6 -12.28 -2.19 -27.85
C VAL A 6 -12.73 -3.64 -27.94
N GLY A 7 -12.74 -4.21 -29.14
CA GLY A 7 -13.12 -5.62 -29.33
C GLY A 7 -12.04 -6.53 -28.74
N ILE A 8 -12.17 -6.89 -27.47
CA ILE A 8 -11.28 -7.87 -26.81
C ILE A 8 -11.49 -9.22 -27.49
N LYS A 9 -10.41 -9.73 -28.09
CA LYS A 9 -10.43 -11.04 -28.70
C LYS A 9 -10.33 -12.12 -27.62
N SER A 10 -10.90 -13.30 -27.88
CA SER A 10 -10.94 -14.42 -26.93
C SER A 10 -9.56 -14.91 -26.47
N GLU A 11 -8.52 -14.69 -27.28
CA GLU A 11 -7.14 -15.06 -26.97
C GLU A 11 -6.43 -14.07 -26.04
N ALA A 12 -7.00 -12.90 -25.76
CA ALA A 12 -6.39 -11.94 -24.83
C ALA A 12 -6.48 -12.48 -23.40
N VAL A 13 -5.39 -12.36 -22.63
CA VAL A 13 -5.31 -12.85 -21.24
C VAL A 13 -5.00 -11.72 -20.24
N GLU A 14 -4.29 -10.68 -20.68
CA GLU A 14 -3.87 -9.55 -19.84
C GLU A 14 -3.90 -8.24 -20.64
N VAL A 15 -3.91 -7.12 -19.92
CA VAL A 15 -3.64 -5.79 -20.44
C VAL A 15 -2.25 -5.37 -19.98
N LEU A 16 -1.33 -5.16 -20.92
CA LEU A 16 -0.01 -4.57 -20.69
C LEU A 16 -0.09 -3.05 -20.75
N PHE A 17 0.41 -2.38 -19.72
CA PHE A 17 0.47 -0.93 -19.58
C PHE A 17 1.93 -0.48 -19.70
N GLU A 18 2.15 0.51 -20.55
CA GLU A 18 3.47 1.02 -20.93
C GLU A 18 3.56 2.51 -20.62
N GLY A 19 4.53 2.87 -19.76
CA GLY A 19 4.89 4.25 -19.45
C GLY A 19 5.71 4.89 -20.57
N LEU A 20 5.75 6.23 -20.59
CA LEU A 20 6.58 7.00 -21.52
C LEU A 20 8.05 7.02 -21.10
N ASP A 21 8.32 6.88 -19.80
CA ASP A 21 9.66 6.76 -19.25
C ASP A 21 10.32 5.44 -19.65
N SER A 22 11.64 5.48 -19.79
CA SER A 22 12.46 4.31 -20.11
C SER A 22 13.84 4.44 -19.47
N GLY A 23 14.42 3.32 -19.07
CA GLY A 23 15.77 3.28 -18.54
C GLY A 23 16.26 1.85 -18.39
N SER A 24 17.54 1.71 -18.08
CA SER A 24 18.09 0.47 -17.57
C SER A 24 17.70 0.35 -16.09
N PRO A 25 16.86 -0.63 -15.70
CA PRO A 25 16.34 -0.69 -14.34
C PRO A 25 17.43 -1.09 -13.32
N GLU A 26 18.44 -1.84 -13.77
CA GLU A 26 19.61 -2.24 -12.99
C GLU A 26 20.85 -2.38 -13.88
N PRO A 27 22.07 -2.26 -13.33
CA PRO A 27 23.30 -2.42 -14.11
C PRO A 27 23.34 -3.74 -14.89
N GLY A 28 23.49 -3.63 -16.22
CA GLY A 28 23.54 -4.79 -17.11
C GLY A 28 22.18 -5.26 -17.64
N VAL A 29 21.07 -4.64 -17.23
CA VAL A 29 19.74 -4.85 -17.83
C VAL A 29 19.54 -3.84 -18.95
N ASP A 30 19.03 -4.28 -20.09
CA ASP A 30 18.79 -3.42 -21.24
C ASP A 30 17.78 -2.30 -20.91
N THR A 31 17.87 -1.20 -21.67
CA THR A 31 16.92 -0.09 -21.52
C THR A 31 15.55 -0.49 -22.05
N GLU A 32 14.53 -0.37 -21.20
CA GLU A 32 13.13 -0.63 -21.56
C GLU A 32 12.21 0.45 -20.98
N PRO A 33 11.01 0.65 -21.55
CA PRO A 33 9.99 1.47 -20.88
C PRO A 33 9.52 0.82 -19.58
N TYR A 34 8.91 1.58 -18.68
CA TYR A 34 8.24 1.00 -17.52
C TYR A 34 7.01 0.18 -17.97
N LEU A 35 7.01 -1.12 -17.66
CA LEU A 35 5.97 -2.06 -18.09
C LEU A 35 5.35 -2.77 -16.88
N ARG A 36 4.02 -2.80 -16.84
CA ARG A 36 3.21 -3.56 -15.87
C ARG A 36 1.99 -4.15 -16.53
N SER A 37 1.53 -5.30 -16.06
CA SER A 37 0.33 -5.95 -16.58
C SER A 37 -0.73 -6.14 -15.50
N LEU A 38 -1.98 -6.17 -15.92
CA LEU A 38 -3.12 -6.61 -15.12
C LEU A 38 -3.86 -7.72 -15.88
N SER A 39 -4.47 -8.65 -15.14
CA SER A 39 -5.47 -9.56 -15.72
C SER A 39 -6.62 -8.77 -16.35
N LEU A 40 -7.33 -9.36 -17.32
CA LEU A 40 -8.51 -8.71 -17.90
C LEU A 40 -9.56 -8.35 -16.84
N ASP A 41 -9.77 -9.22 -15.84
CA ASP A 41 -10.71 -8.99 -14.75
C ASP A 41 -10.31 -7.78 -13.91
N MET A 42 -9.03 -7.67 -13.53
CA MET A 42 -8.55 -6.54 -12.75
C MET A 42 -8.56 -5.25 -13.57
N ALA A 43 -8.10 -5.30 -14.83
CA ALA A 43 -8.15 -4.15 -15.73
C ALA A 43 -9.59 -3.69 -16.05
N GLY A 44 -10.55 -4.62 -16.01
CA GLY A 44 -11.98 -4.37 -16.17
C GLY A 44 -12.70 -3.92 -14.91
N ASN A 45 -12.04 -3.96 -13.74
CA ASN A 45 -12.62 -3.52 -12.48
C ASN A 45 -13.03 -2.04 -12.57
N PRO A 46 -14.27 -1.68 -12.18
CA PRO A 46 -14.75 -0.29 -12.27
C PRO A 46 -13.95 0.71 -11.43
N ASN A 47 -13.24 0.26 -10.41
CA ASN A 47 -12.39 1.10 -9.55
C ASN A 47 -11.00 1.36 -10.16
N VAL A 48 -10.58 0.63 -11.20
CA VAL A 48 -9.32 0.90 -11.91
C VAL A 48 -9.51 2.07 -12.86
N LEU A 49 -8.68 3.10 -12.70
CA LEU A 49 -8.85 4.38 -13.37
C LEU A 49 -7.69 4.69 -14.32
N LEU A 50 -8.03 5.31 -15.45
CA LEU A 50 -7.11 6.15 -16.20
C LEU A 50 -7.31 7.59 -15.72
N ALA A 51 -6.48 8.01 -14.78
CA ALA A 51 -6.59 9.32 -14.14
C ALA A 51 -5.80 10.37 -14.94
N TYR A 52 -6.42 11.54 -15.14
CA TYR A 52 -5.80 12.75 -15.72
C TYR A 52 -5.81 13.95 -14.76
N GLU A 53 -6.50 13.81 -13.61
CA GLU A 53 -6.56 14.79 -12.52
C GLU A 53 -6.23 14.11 -11.18
N MET A 54 -5.73 14.90 -10.23
CA MET A 54 -5.51 14.51 -8.84
C MET A 54 -5.86 15.70 -7.95
N ASN A 55 -6.75 15.50 -6.98
CA ASN A 55 -7.23 16.53 -6.05
C ASN A 55 -7.86 17.77 -6.74
N GLY A 56 -8.60 17.54 -7.84
CA GLY A 56 -9.31 18.60 -8.58
C GLY A 56 -8.46 19.39 -9.56
N GLU A 57 -7.17 19.07 -9.68
CA GLU A 57 -6.25 19.72 -10.60
C GLU A 57 -5.68 18.71 -11.60
N PRO A 58 -5.25 19.13 -12.80
CA PRO A 58 -4.51 18.27 -13.72
C PRO A 58 -3.31 17.62 -13.02
N LEU A 59 -2.97 16.39 -13.41
CA LEU A 59 -1.80 15.71 -12.85
C LEU A 59 -0.55 16.58 -12.96
N SER A 60 0.31 16.54 -11.93
CA SER A 60 1.66 17.07 -12.06
C SER A 60 2.53 16.13 -12.90
N LEU A 61 3.66 16.64 -13.42
CA LEU A 61 4.64 15.81 -14.11
C LEU A 61 5.11 14.64 -13.24
N GLU A 62 5.40 14.87 -11.97
CA GLU A 62 5.87 13.84 -11.04
C GLU A 62 4.81 12.76 -10.75
N HIS A 63 3.53 13.12 -10.86
CA HIS A 63 2.41 12.21 -10.68
C HIS A 63 1.89 11.59 -11.97
N GLY A 64 2.55 11.82 -13.12
CA GLY A 64 2.28 11.07 -14.34
C GLY A 64 1.46 11.79 -15.39
N TYR A 65 1.45 13.13 -15.40
CA TYR A 65 0.81 13.92 -16.46
C TYR A 65 1.19 13.43 -17.87
N PRO A 66 0.27 13.39 -18.85
CA PRO A 66 -1.14 13.79 -18.74
C PRO A 66 -2.08 12.69 -18.25
N LEU A 67 -1.60 11.44 -18.16
CA LEU A 67 -2.42 10.29 -17.88
C LEU A 67 -1.64 9.24 -17.10
N ARG A 68 -2.25 8.68 -16.08
CA ARG A 68 -1.71 7.53 -15.36
C ARG A 68 -2.77 6.47 -15.14
N LEU A 69 -2.31 5.23 -14.95
CA LEU A 69 -3.11 4.19 -14.35
C LEU A 69 -3.15 4.38 -12.83
N ILE A 70 -4.31 4.16 -12.24
CA ILE A 70 -4.52 4.00 -10.80
C ILE A 70 -5.20 2.64 -10.59
N VAL A 71 -4.58 1.79 -9.78
CA VAL A 71 -5.10 0.47 -9.39
C VAL A 71 -5.35 0.49 -7.89
N PRO A 72 -6.55 0.90 -7.43
CA PRO A 72 -6.82 1.00 -6.01
C PRO A 72 -6.69 -0.34 -5.29
N GLY A 73 -6.24 -0.30 -4.04
CA GLY A 73 -5.99 -1.48 -3.22
C GLY A 73 -4.69 -2.22 -3.55
N TRP A 74 -4.07 -1.98 -4.71
CA TRP A 74 -2.77 -2.54 -5.06
C TRP A 74 -1.62 -1.58 -4.73
N TYR A 75 -0.44 -2.14 -4.49
CA TYR A 75 0.75 -1.34 -4.26
C TYR A 75 1.09 -0.46 -5.48
N GLY A 76 1.74 0.69 -5.21
CA GLY A 76 1.89 1.78 -6.17
C GLY A 76 2.63 1.43 -7.47
N MET A 77 3.44 0.36 -7.49
CA MET A 77 4.12 -0.08 -8.71
C MET A 77 3.12 -0.48 -9.82
N ALA A 78 1.92 -0.97 -9.46
CA ALA A 78 0.91 -1.30 -10.44
C ALA A 78 0.28 -0.06 -11.13
N SER A 79 0.43 1.12 -10.54
CA SER A 79 -0.19 2.37 -11.02
C SER A 79 0.75 3.15 -11.93
N VAL A 80 0.93 2.66 -13.16
CA VAL A 80 1.83 3.18 -14.21
C VAL A 80 1.60 4.67 -14.47
N LYS A 81 2.66 5.47 -14.34
CA LYS A 81 2.67 6.91 -14.66
C LYS A 81 3.02 7.15 -16.13
N TRP A 82 2.69 8.34 -16.64
CA TRP A 82 3.01 8.76 -18.00
C TRP A 82 2.53 7.73 -19.04
N LEU A 83 1.32 7.20 -18.85
CA LEU A 83 0.81 6.07 -19.60
C LEU A 83 0.69 6.43 -21.08
N ARG A 84 1.43 5.71 -21.93
CA ARG A 84 1.44 5.95 -23.38
C ARG A 84 0.71 4.89 -24.19
N ARG A 85 0.69 3.65 -23.73
CA ARG A 85 0.09 2.52 -24.46
C ARG A 85 -0.51 1.50 -23.52
N MET A 86 -1.65 0.95 -23.95
CA MET A 86 -2.23 -0.27 -23.40
C MET A 86 -2.31 -1.30 -24.53
N THR A 87 -1.85 -2.52 -24.27
CA THR A 87 -1.82 -3.61 -25.25
C THR A 87 -2.52 -4.84 -24.66
N LEU A 88 -3.53 -5.36 -25.36
CA LEU A 88 -4.08 -6.67 -25.05
C LEU A 88 -3.09 -7.73 -25.53
N ILE A 89 -2.61 -8.56 -24.60
CA ILE A 89 -1.60 -9.59 -24.89
C ILE A 89 -2.22 -10.98 -24.71
N THR A 90 -1.68 -11.96 -25.44
CA THR A 90 -2.20 -13.34 -25.50
C THR A 90 -1.48 -14.31 -24.58
N GLU A 91 -0.44 -13.84 -23.89
CA GLU A 91 0.37 -14.60 -22.94
C GLU A 91 0.56 -13.75 -21.68
N LYS A 92 0.83 -14.40 -20.54
CA LYS A 92 1.13 -13.69 -19.30
C LYS A 92 2.40 -12.86 -19.47
N PHE A 93 2.38 -11.62 -19.02
CA PHE A 93 3.54 -10.75 -19.10
C PHE A 93 4.58 -11.13 -18.03
N HIS A 94 5.83 -11.30 -18.47
CA HIS A 94 6.97 -11.65 -17.61
C HIS A 94 8.13 -10.66 -17.78
N GLY A 95 7.85 -9.35 -17.76
CA GLY A 95 8.90 -8.32 -17.78
C GLY A 95 9.53 -8.05 -16.41
N PHE A 96 10.57 -7.21 -16.37
CA PHE A 96 11.40 -6.98 -15.18
C PHE A 96 10.59 -6.59 -13.93
N PHE A 97 9.72 -5.58 -14.02
CA PHE A 97 8.87 -5.12 -12.90
C PHE A 97 7.60 -5.96 -12.66
N GLN A 98 7.48 -7.11 -13.31
CA GLN A 98 6.37 -8.06 -13.13
C GLN A 98 6.86 -9.43 -12.66
N GLY A 99 7.96 -9.93 -13.21
CA GLY A 99 8.50 -11.28 -12.96
C GLY A 99 9.84 -11.33 -12.21
N GLU A 100 10.62 -10.24 -12.18
CA GLU A 100 11.94 -10.21 -11.51
C GLU A 100 11.99 -9.29 -10.28
N ARG A 101 11.24 -8.20 -10.32
CA ARG A 101 11.01 -7.26 -9.22
C ARG A 101 9.53 -7.19 -8.91
N TYR A 102 9.24 -6.71 -7.69
CA TYR A 102 7.88 -6.72 -7.14
C TYR A 102 7.24 -8.12 -7.16
N ILE A 103 8.02 -9.12 -6.75
CA ILE A 103 7.57 -10.51 -6.57
C ILE A 103 7.83 -10.96 -5.13
N ILE A 104 7.06 -11.95 -4.68
CA ILE A 104 7.35 -12.75 -3.49
C ILE A 104 7.76 -14.15 -3.95
N GLU A 105 8.89 -14.63 -3.44
CA GLU A 105 9.35 -16.00 -3.65
C GLU A 105 8.70 -16.90 -2.59
N GLU A 106 7.95 -17.89 -3.05
CA GLU A 106 7.27 -18.87 -2.22
C GLU A 106 8.20 -20.04 -1.87
N LYS A 107 7.85 -20.78 -0.82
CA LYS A 107 8.68 -21.91 -0.33
C LYS A 107 8.83 -23.05 -1.34
N ASP A 108 7.89 -23.19 -2.27
CA ASP A 108 7.93 -24.18 -3.34
C ASP A 108 8.81 -23.77 -4.54
N GLY A 109 9.44 -22.59 -4.46
CA GLY A 109 10.31 -22.04 -5.50
C GLY A 109 9.56 -21.27 -6.58
N THR A 110 8.23 -21.11 -6.47
CA THR A 110 7.47 -20.24 -7.36
C THR A 110 7.62 -18.77 -6.95
N SER A 111 7.39 -17.86 -7.90
CA SER A 111 7.37 -16.42 -7.66
C SER A 111 6.03 -15.86 -8.06
N VAL A 112 5.41 -15.10 -7.17
CA VAL A 112 4.13 -14.43 -7.41
C VAL A 112 4.31 -12.91 -7.42
N PRO A 113 3.73 -12.19 -8.40
CA PRO A 113 3.76 -10.74 -8.38
C PRO A 113 3.08 -10.17 -7.13
N VAL A 114 3.66 -9.14 -6.55
CA VAL A 114 3.06 -8.34 -5.48
C VAL A 114 1.87 -7.58 -6.07
N THR A 115 0.72 -7.70 -5.40
CA THR A 115 -0.55 -7.06 -5.78
C THR A 115 -1.08 -6.20 -4.65
N ASP A 116 -1.83 -6.80 -3.72
CA ASP A 116 -2.69 -6.14 -2.76
C ASP A 116 -1.90 -5.55 -1.59
N ILE A 117 -2.23 -4.31 -1.24
CA ILE A 117 -1.71 -3.64 -0.05
C ILE A 117 -2.22 -4.40 1.18
N GLN A 118 -1.29 -4.92 1.97
CA GLN A 118 -1.63 -5.58 3.22
C GLN A 118 -2.04 -4.57 4.29
N VAL A 119 -2.95 -4.98 5.18
CA VAL A 119 -3.40 -4.17 6.32
C VAL A 119 -2.21 -3.64 7.11
N LYS A 120 -2.20 -2.34 7.38
CA LYS A 120 -1.14 -1.67 8.13
C LYS A 120 -1.67 -0.46 8.86
N SER A 121 -1.10 -0.18 10.03
CA SER A 121 -1.20 1.08 10.75
C SER A 121 0.17 1.69 11.00
N LEU A 122 0.17 3.01 11.20
CA LEU A 122 1.34 3.81 11.54
C LEU A 122 0.93 4.87 12.58
N ILE A 123 1.71 4.99 13.64
CA ILE A 123 1.65 6.10 14.58
C ILE A 123 2.28 7.33 13.92
N SER A 124 1.52 8.42 13.76
CA SER A 124 2.02 9.70 13.28
C SER A 124 2.41 10.64 14.43
N TRP A 125 1.83 10.43 15.61
CA TRP A 125 2.23 11.09 16.84
C TRP A 125 1.99 10.18 18.05
N PRO A 126 2.92 10.07 19.01
CA PRO A 126 4.17 10.83 19.13
C PRO A 126 5.27 10.39 18.14
N GLN A 127 6.35 11.15 18.08
CA GLN A 127 7.56 10.79 17.32
C GLN A 127 8.52 9.96 18.19
N PRO A 128 9.34 9.07 17.58
CA PRO A 128 10.34 8.30 18.32
C PRO A 128 11.30 9.20 19.12
N GLY A 129 11.52 8.85 20.39
CA GLY A 129 12.41 9.55 21.30
C GLY A 129 11.82 10.80 21.97
N MET A 130 10.56 11.16 21.69
CA MET A 130 9.93 12.32 22.33
C MET A 130 9.87 12.16 23.85
N ALA A 131 10.08 13.29 24.55
CA ALA A 131 9.77 13.42 25.97
C ALA A 131 8.32 13.87 26.14
N LEU A 132 7.57 13.19 27.00
CA LEU A 132 6.16 13.45 27.29
C LEU A 132 5.98 13.64 28.79
N SER A 133 5.06 14.51 29.19
CA SER A 133 4.67 14.65 30.60
C SER A 133 3.76 13.50 31.05
N ARG A 134 3.45 13.46 32.35
CA ARG A 134 2.40 12.59 32.93
C ARG A 134 0.96 13.02 32.62
N ASP A 135 0.77 14.07 31.82
CA ASP A 135 -0.55 14.53 31.39
C ASP A 135 -1.17 13.57 30.37
N SER A 136 -2.44 13.81 30.02
CA SER A 136 -3.11 13.06 28.96
C SER A 136 -2.60 13.49 27.58
N HIS A 137 -2.30 12.50 26.74
CA HIS A 137 -1.78 12.65 25.39
C HIS A 137 -2.68 11.95 24.38
N ASN A 138 -2.90 12.56 23.21
CA ASN A 138 -3.69 11.94 22.14
C ASN A 138 -2.76 11.25 21.14
N ILE A 139 -2.51 9.95 21.32
CA ILE A 139 -1.77 9.15 20.34
C ILE A 139 -2.59 9.10 19.06
N SER A 140 -1.98 9.36 17.91
CA SER A 140 -2.71 9.43 16.64
C SER A 140 -1.95 8.79 15.50
N GLY A 141 -2.68 8.41 14.46
CA GLY A 141 -2.11 7.72 13.34
C GLY A 141 -3.05 7.51 12.17
N LEU A 142 -2.55 6.71 11.24
CA LEU A 142 -3.22 6.31 10.02
C LEU A 142 -3.23 4.79 9.94
N ALA A 143 -4.28 4.23 9.35
CA ALA A 143 -4.38 2.82 9.04
C ALA A 143 -5.00 2.63 7.65
N TRP A 144 -4.65 1.56 6.95
CA TRP A 144 -5.15 1.28 5.61
C TRP A 144 -5.09 -0.22 5.31
N SER A 145 -5.92 -0.68 4.37
CA SER A 145 -5.88 -2.02 3.79
C SER A 145 -6.29 -1.95 2.32
N GLY A 146 -5.68 -2.77 1.48
CA GLY A 146 -6.10 -2.95 0.10
C GLY A 146 -7.32 -3.87 -0.05
N SER A 147 -7.66 -4.63 1.00
CA SER A 147 -8.73 -5.64 0.98
C SER A 147 -10.09 -5.13 1.50
N GLY A 148 -10.16 -3.89 1.99
CA GLY A 148 -11.39 -3.30 2.52
C GLY A 148 -11.13 -2.19 3.53
N HIS A 149 -12.19 -1.76 4.20
CA HIS A 149 -12.10 -0.73 5.22
C HIS A 149 -11.40 -1.22 6.50
N ILE A 150 -10.73 -0.29 7.20
CA ILE A 150 -10.27 -0.54 8.56
C ILE A 150 -11.46 -0.65 9.49
N ASN A 151 -11.58 -1.78 10.15
CA ASN A 151 -12.64 -2.05 11.12
C ASN A 151 -12.21 -1.65 12.53
N ARG A 152 -10.93 -1.86 12.87
CA ARG A 152 -10.39 -1.66 14.21
C ARG A 152 -8.92 -1.26 14.15
N VAL A 153 -8.52 -0.37 15.07
CA VAL A 153 -7.12 -0.13 15.40
C VAL A 153 -6.96 -0.33 16.90
N GLN A 154 -5.90 -1.03 17.30
CA GLN A 154 -5.55 -1.20 18.69
C GLN A 154 -4.19 -0.57 18.97
N VAL A 155 -4.07 0.03 20.15
CA VAL A 155 -2.84 0.66 20.64
C VAL A 155 -2.40 -0.05 21.91
N SER A 156 -1.10 -0.29 22.00
CA SER A 156 -0.43 -0.79 23.18
C SER A 156 0.65 0.21 23.58
N HIS A 157 0.83 0.44 24.87
CA HIS A 157 1.89 1.29 25.43
C HIS A 157 2.98 0.48 26.18
N ASP A 158 2.87 -0.85 26.21
CA ASP A 158 3.80 -1.78 26.86
C ASP A 158 4.49 -2.73 25.87
N GLY A 159 4.66 -2.30 24.61
CA GLY A 159 5.35 -3.10 23.59
C GLY A 159 4.53 -4.25 22.99
N GLY A 160 3.25 -4.36 23.32
CA GLY A 160 2.30 -5.29 22.71
C GLY A 160 1.77 -6.36 23.67
N GLU A 161 2.00 -6.20 24.97
CA GLU A 161 1.51 -7.11 26.00
C GLU A 161 0.01 -6.88 26.26
N THR A 162 -0.41 -5.61 26.35
CA THR A 162 -1.82 -5.22 26.52
C THR A 162 -2.30 -4.28 25.43
N TRP A 163 -3.56 -4.43 25.00
CA TRP A 163 -4.11 -3.72 23.85
C TRP A 163 -5.41 -3.01 24.22
N ASN A 164 -5.52 -1.76 23.78
CA ASN A 164 -6.70 -0.92 23.94
C ASN A 164 -7.22 -0.47 22.57
N ASP A 165 -8.52 -0.31 22.43
CA ASP A 165 -9.11 0.13 21.16
C ASP A 165 -8.95 1.63 20.96
N ALA A 166 -8.45 2.01 19.78
CA ALA A 166 -8.42 3.39 19.33
C ALA A 166 -9.78 3.77 18.69
N GLN A 167 -10.09 5.06 18.72
CA GLN A 167 -11.22 5.61 17.97
C GLN A 167 -10.82 5.85 16.52
N LEU A 168 -11.64 5.38 15.58
CA LEU A 168 -11.50 5.71 14.16
C LEU A 168 -12.15 7.08 13.91
N VAL A 169 -11.42 7.98 13.25
CA VAL A 169 -11.79 9.38 13.08
C VAL A 169 -12.16 9.70 11.63
N GLY A 170 -13.31 10.35 11.46
CA GLY A 170 -13.76 10.83 10.15
C GLY A 170 -14.43 9.77 9.27
N PRO A 171 -14.74 10.11 8.01
CA PRO A 171 -15.45 9.24 7.09
C PRO A 171 -14.59 8.06 6.62
N ARG A 172 -15.25 6.93 6.35
CA ARG A 172 -14.67 5.77 5.68
C ARG A 172 -14.86 5.91 4.18
N TYR A 173 -13.78 6.10 3.44
CA TYR A 173 -13.78 6.05 1.99
C TYR A 173 -13.08 4.79 1.50
N GLU A 174 -13.58 4.22 0.40
CA GLU A 174 -12.98 3.02 -0.21
C GLU A 174 -11.54 3.35 -0.65
N TYR A 175 -10.60 2.46 -0.32
CA TYR A 175 -9.16 2.59 -0.60
C TYR A 175 -8.42 3.79 0.03
N ALA A 176 -9.12 4.67 0.75
CA ALA A 176 -8.48 5.73 1.51
C ALA A 176 -7.95 5.22 2.85
N TRP A 177 -6.93 5.89 3.38
CA TRP A 177 -6.54 5.69 4.77
C TRP A 177 -7.66 6.08 5.75
N GLN A 178 -7.66 5.42 6.90
CA GLN A 178 -8.50 5.73 8.04
C GLN A 178 -7.64 6.40 9.12
N GLN A 179 -8.00 7.61 9.53
CA GLN A 179 -7.39 8.26 10.69
C GLN A 179 -7.88 7.59 11.97
N TRP A 180 -7.04 7.56 12.99
CA TRP A 180 -7.39 7.04 14.31
C TRP A 180 -6.68 7.81 15.42
N ASN A 181 -7.24 7.79 16.62
CA ASN A 181 -6.60 8.31 17.82
C ASN A 181 -6.93 7.50 19.08
N TYR A 182 -6.12 7.67 20.12
CA TYR A 182 -6.25 7.03 21.41
C TYR A 182 -5.76 7.98 22.50
N ASP A 183 -6.63 8.29 23.47
CA ASP A 183 -6.27 9.09 24.62
C ASP A 183 -5.51 8.22 25.63
N TRP A 184 -4.27 8.60 25.91
CA TRP A 184 -3.36 7.89 26.79
C TRP A 184 -2.86 8.81 27.89
N THR A 185 -3.06 8.40 29.14
CA THR A 185 -2.40 9.02 30.30
C THR A 185 -1.36 8.05 30.83
N PRO A 186 -0.05 8.37 30.80
CA PRO A 186 0.98 7.48 31.31
C PRO A 186 0.79 7.18 32.80
N ASP A 187 0.94 5.91 33.17
CA ASP A 187 0.82 5.44 34.55
C ASP A 187 2.15 5.49 35.33
N SER A 188 3.26 5.63 34.62
CA SER A 188 4.62 5.56 35.13
C SER A 188 5.57 6.47 34.33
N ASP A 189 6.62 6.95 35.00
CA ASP A 189 7.72 7.66 34.35
C ASP A 189 8.66 6.65 33.67
N GLY A 190 9.51 7.12 32.75
CA GLY A 190 10.52 6.29 32.09
C GLY A 190 10.17 5.92 30.66
N HIS A 191 10.74 4.83 30.18
CA HIS A 191 10.63 4.41 28.78
C HIS A 191 9.31 3.67 28.53
N HIS A 192 8.56 4.13 27.53
CA HIS A 192 7.35 3.47 27.03
C HIS A 192 7.54 3.05 25.58
N ILE A 193 7.03 1.88 25.21
CA ILE A 193 7.07 1.36 23.84
C ILE A 193 5.64 1.35 23.31
N ILE A 194 5.32 2.34 22.50
CA ILE A 194 3.99 2.48 21.91
C ILE A 194 3.98 1.74 20.58
N VAL A 195 3.00 0.87 20.39
CA VAL A 195 2.76 0.16 19.13
C VAL A 195 1.28 0.25 18.77
N ALA A 196 0.99 0.22 17.47
CA ALA A 196 -0.37 0.16 16.96
C ALA A 196 -0.49 -0.97 15.93
N ARG A 197 -1.64 -1.64 15.91
CA ARG A 197 -2.00 -2.65 14.89
C ARG A 197 -3.41 -2.40 14.38
N ALA A 198 -3.61 -2.59 13.08
CA ALA A 198 -4.92 -2.51 12.44
C ALA A 198 -5.51 -3.88 12.11
N GLU A 199 -6.83 -3.93 12.06
CA GLU A 199 -7.63 -5.04 11.53
C GLU A 199 -8.62 -4.46 10.50
N ASP A 200 -8.71 -5.11 9.34
CA ASP A 200 -9.67 -4.75 8.30
C ASP A 200 -10.99 -5.54 8.43
N GLU A 201 -12.01 -5.14 7.69
CA GLU A 201 -13.33 -5.78 7.69
C GLU A 201 -13.35 -7.22 7.15
N LYS A 202 -12.25 -7.68 6.54
CA LYS A 202 -12.07 -9.08 6.11
C LYS A 202 -11.44 -9.94 7.19
N GLY A 203 -11.11 -9.35 8.35
CA GLY A 203 -10.46 -10.03 9.47
C GLY A 203 -8.96 -10.20 9.29
N ASN A 204 -8.35 -9.51 8.30
CA ASN A 204 -6.89 -9.48 8.21
C ASN A 204 -6.37 -8.60 9.35
N VAL A 205 -5.39 -9.10 10.10
CA VAL A 205 -4.76 -8.40 11.21
C VAL A 205 -3.31 -8.10 10.86
N GLN A 206 -2.88 -6.87 11.14
CA GLN A 206 -1.49 -6.47 10.98
C GLN A 206 -0.59 -7.33 11.89
N PRO A 207 0.44 -8.01 11.33
CA PRO A 207 1.31 -8.87 12.12
C PRO A 207 2.25 -8.03 12.99
N MET A 208 2.70 -8.60 14.11
CA MET A 208 3.73 -7.95 14.94
C MET A 208 5.02 -7.76 14.15
N ASP A 209 5.48 -8.81 13.47
CA ASP A 209 6.68 -8.79 12.65
C ASP A 209 6.34 -8.79 11.16
N THR A 210 7.16 -8.08 10.38
CA THR A 210 7.08 -8.18 8.91
C THR A 210 7.61 -9.53 8.47
N HIS A 211 6.88 -10.23 7.62
CA HIS A 211 7.40 -11.44 6.98
C HIS A 211 8.61 -11.09 6.10
N TRP A 212 9.77 -11.65 6.44
CA TRP A 212 10.99 -11.42 5.67
C TRP A 212 10.86 -12.02 4.26
N ASN A 213 11.31 -11.28 3.26
CA ASN A 213 11.48 -11.79 1.90
C ASN A 213 12.72 -11.14 1.28
N ARG A 214 13.34 -11.85 0.32
CA ARG A 214 14.64 -11.48 -0.27
C ARG A 214 14.70 -10.05 -0.82
N LEU A 215 13.59 -9.54 -1.34
CA LEU A 215 13.49 -8.22 -1.98
C LEU A 215 12.95 -7.12 -1.05
N GLY A 216 12.57 -7.45 0.19
CA GLY A 216 12.12 -6.49 1.20
C GLY A 216 10.75 -5.84 0.90
N TYR A 217 9.86 -6.53 0.19
CA TYR A 217 8.52 -6.01 -0.11
C TYR A 217 7.49 -6.31 0.99
N VAL A 218 6.31 -5.69 0.89
CA VAL A 218 5.15 -5.97 1.75
C VAL A 218 5.46 -5.76 3.24
N ILE A 219 6.10 -4.64 3.57
CA ILE A 219 6.47 -4.30 4.95
C ILE A 219 5.24 -3.84 5.74
N ASN A 220 4.49 -4.78 6.30
CA ASN A 220 3.27 -4.51 7.06
C ASN A 220 3.39 -4.74 8.56
N GLY A 221 4.52 -5.22 9.09
CA GLY A 221 4.72 -5.40 10.53
C GLY A 221 4.48 -4.12 11.35
N VAL A 222 4.15 -4.32 12.62
CA VAL A 222 4.00 -3.25 13.62
C VAL A 222 5.31 -2.48 13.74
N LYS A 223 5.22 -1.15 13.84
CA LYS A 223 6.37 -0.27 14.03
C LYS A 223 6.32 0.37 15.42
N PRO A 224 7.26 0.02 16.33
CA PRO A 224 7.34 0.65 17.64
C PRO A 224 7.74 2.13 17.58
N VAL A 225 7.15 2.91 18.49
CA VAL A 225 7.52 4.28 18.81
C VAL A 225 7.89 4.33 20.28
N CYS A 226 9.19 4.42 20.57
CA CYS A 226 9.66 4.55 21.94
C CYS A 226 9.60 6.01 22.37
N VAL A 227 9.09 6.29 23.57
CA VAL A 227 9.03 7.64 24.17
C VAL A 227 9.55 7.61 25.60
N ASN A 228 9.87 8.79 26.14
CA ASN A 228 10.31 8.97 27.52
C ASN A 228 9.28 9.80 28.28
N VAL A 229 8.76 9.31 29.39
CA VAL A 229 7.81 10.03 30.24
C VAL A 229 8.52 10.58 31.46
N SER A 230 8.28 11.85 31.79
CA SER A 230 8.85 12.55 32.97
C SER A 230 7.96 13.65 33.50
#